data_AF-A0A327NFA7-F1
#
_entry.id   AF-A0A327NFA7-F1
#
_cell.length_a   1.000
_cell.length_b   1.000
_cell.length_c   1.000
_cell.angle_alpha   90.00
_cell.angle_beta   90.00
_cell.angle_gamma   90.00
#
_symmetry.space_group_name_H-M   'P 1'
#
loop_
_entity.id
_entity.type
_entity.pdbx_description
1 polymer ?
#
loop_
_entity_poly.entity_id
_entity_poly.type
_entity_poly.pdbx_seq_one_letter_code
_entity_poly.pdbx_strand_id
1 'polypeptide(L)'
;MQHVIGLAKKALGIHPQQGVKPLNNLIHIGSHYHGYHLPHNFLTSDSICYCIGAGEDISFDTELKVMYDAQVYIFDPMPEGINHFQKLKEHTKKGKSLTIEPTVPFTYRLSEKQLEAITFVEIGVWDKKTNLKFFAPERDDYASHSLYLFQESNEYIEAPVDRLSNLMKMLGHSSIDVVKLEIEGLSIQLLIRLLRTN
;
A
#
# COMPACT_ATOMS: atom_id res chain seq x y z
N MET A 1 2.19 36.73 -2.92
CA MET A 1 2.21 36.82 -1.44
C MET A 1 2.92 35.62 -0.79
N GLN A 2 2.59 34.36 -1.09
CA GLN A 2 3.29 33.18 -0.54
C GLN A 2 4.79 33.10 -0.89
N HIS A 3 5.17 33.49 -2.10
CA HIS A 3 6.58 33.49 -2.53
C HIS A 3 7.46 34.46 -1.72
N VAL A 4 6.89 35.61 -1.31
CA VAL A 4 7.55 36.62 -0.48
C VAL A 4 7.67 36.13 0.97
N ILE A 5 6.65 35.45 1.48
CA ILE A 5 6.68 34.81 2.81
C ILE A 5 7.72 33.68 2.86
N GLY A 6 7.84 32.89 1.79
CA GLY A 6 8.86 31.84 1.67
C GLY A 6 10.29 32.40 1.66
N LEU A 7 10.51 33.49 0.93
CA LEU A 7 11.79 34.21 0.91
C LEU A 7 12.13 34.82 2.27
N ALA A 8 11.15 35.41 2.97
CA ALA A 8 11.35 35.96 4.31
C ALA A 8 11.67 34.88 5.36
N LYS A 9 10.98 33.73 5.33
CA LYS A 9 11.28 32.58 6.21
C LYS A 9 12.68 32.01 5.97
N LYS A 10 13.09 31.91 4.69
CA LYS A 10 14.42 31.45 4.30
C LYS A 10 15.51 32.45 4.73
N ALA A 11 15.25 33.75 4.61
CA ALA A 11 16.16 34.81 5.07
C ALA A 11 16.29 34.86 6.61
N LEU A 12 15.25 34.46 7.34
CA LEU A 12 15.25 34.34 8.81
C LEU A 12 15.82 32.99 9.31
N GLY A 13 16.33 32.12 8.43
CA GLY A 13 16.87 30.81 8.79
C GLY A 13 15.83 29.79 9.23
N ILE A 14 14.54 30.08 9.08
CA ILE A 14 13.42 29.19 9.42
C ILE A 14 13.25 28.22 8.26
N HIS A 15 14.02 27.13 8.31
CA HIS A 15 13.91 26.05 7.34
C HIS A 15 12.70 25.17 7.72
N PRO A 16 11.82 24.76 6.79
CA PRO A 16 10.71 23.86 7.10
C PRO A 16 11.16 22.49 7.64
N GLN A 17 12.44 22.14 7.45
CA GLN A 17 13.07 20.94 8.02
C GLN A 17 14.01 21.26 9.20
N GLN A 18 13.94 22.47 9.76
CA GLN A 18 14.75 22.83 10.92
C GLN A 18 14.38 21.94 12.10
N GLY A 19 15.39 21.25 12.67
CA GLY A 19 15.19 20.28 13.75
C GLY A 19 14.75 18.88 13.30
N VAL A 20 14.52 18.67 11.99
CA VAL A 20 14.31 17.32 11.46
C VAL A 20 15.65 16.59 11.46
N LYS A 21 15.72 15.48 12.20
CA LYS A 21 16.81 14.52 12.09
C LYS A 21 16.46 13.56 10.96
N PRO A 22 17.12 13.60 9.80
CA PRO A 22 16.84 12.66 8.72
C PRO A 22 17.10 11.24 9.21
N LEU A 23 16.28 10.31 8.73
CA LEU A 23 16.57 8.89 8.89
C LEU A 23 17.81 8.56 8.06
N ASN A 24 18.77 7.87 8.68
CA ASN A 24 19.99 7.44 8.00
C ASN A 24 19.78 6.09 7.30
N ASN A 25 20.62 5.79 6.32
CA ASN A 25 20.66 4.51 5.61
C ASN A 25 19.31 4.11 4.98
N LEU A 26 18.60 5.07 4.41
CA LEU A 26 17.39 4.80 3.64
C LEU A 26 17.75 4.06 2.36
N ILE A 27 17.00 3.00 2.07
CA ILE A 27 17.02 2.29 0.80
C ILE A 27 15.65 2.35 0.15
N HIS A 28 15.62 2.40 -1.18
CA HIS A 28 14.39 2.31 -1.95
C HIS A 28 14.03 0.83 -2.17
N ILE A 29 12.78 0.47 -1.89
CA ILE A 29 12.26 -0.90 -1.92
C ILE A 29 11.06 -0.93 -2.86
N GLY A 30 10.98 -1.92 -3.76
CA GLY A 30 9.90 -2.05 -4.74
C GLY A 30 10.22 -1.43 -6.12
N SER A 31 9.18 -1.28 -6.93
CA SER A 31 9.22 -0.74 -8.29
C SER A 31 9.50 0.76 -8.27
N HIS A 32 9.83 1.34 -9.44
CA HIS A 32 10.12 2.76 -9.55
C HIS A 32 8.95 3.67 -9.14
N TYR A 33 7.70 3.27 -9.38
CA TYR A 33 6.52 4.11 -9.16
C TYR A 33 5.81 3.85 -7.83
N HIS A 34 5.81 2.60 -7.35
CA HIS A 34 5.12 2.19 -6.12
C HIS A 34 6.10 1.66 -5.07
N GLY A 35 7.36 2.10 -5.16
CA GLY A 35 8.41 1.81 -4.18
C GLY A 35 8.53 2.89 -3.11
N TYR A 36 8.97 2.48 -1.93
CA TYR A 36 9.10 3.34 -0.75
C TYR A 36 10.48 3.23 -0.10
N HIS A 37 10.84 4.27 0.66
CA HIS A 37 12.10 4.28 1.39
C HIS A 37 11.94 3.79 2.83
N LEU A 38 12.78 2.84 3.24
CA LEU A 38 12.92 2.39 4.62
C LEU A 38 14.39 2.37 5.04
N PRO A 39 14.73 2.57 6.33
CA PRO A 39 16.09 2.33 6.81
C PRO A 39 16.47 0.87 6.59
N HIS A 40 17.69 0.61 6.10
CA HIS A 40 18.14 -0.72 5.67
C HIS A 40 17.90 -1.83 6.71
N ASN A 41 18.05 -1.55 8.01
CA ASN A 41 17.90 -2.52 9.10
C ASN A 41 16.67 -2.23 9.98
N PHE A 42 15.61 -1.67 9.39
CA PHE A 42 14.42 -1.26 10.16
C PHE A 42 13.55 -2.44 10.58
N LEU A 43 13.53 -3.53 9.80
CA LEU A 43 12.61 -4.65 9.97
C LEU A 43 13.35 -5.96 10.26
N THR A 44 12.61 -6.88 10.87
CA THR A 44 13.03 -8.27 11.15
C THR A 44 11.96 -9.24 10.67
N SER A 45 12.23 -10.55 10.77
CA SER A 45 11.25 -11.58 10.46
C SER A 45 10.01 -11.53 11.38
N ASP A 46 10.15 -10.97 12.59
CA ASP A 46 9.04 -10.82 13.54
C ASP A 46 8.16 -9.60 13.22
N SER A 47 8.64 -8.68 12.37
CA SER A 47 7.93 -7.44 12.06
C SER A 47 6.64 -7.70 11.28
N ILE A 48 5.56 -7.02 11.69
CA ILE A 48 4.24 -7.08 11.07
C ILE A 48 4.08 -5.88 10.13
N CYS A 49 3.91 -6.17 8.84
CA CYS A 49 3.78 -5.18 7.78
C CYS A 49 2.39 -5.25 7.15
N TYR A 50 1.64 -4.17 7.23
CA TYR A 50 0.33 -4.03 6.60
C TYR A 50 0.45 -3.18 5.34
N CYS A 51 0.08 -3.75 4.21
CA CYS A 51 0.10 -3.07 2.93
C CYS A 51 -1.31 -2.92 2.39
N ILE A 52 -1.82 -1.70 2.40
CA ILE A 52 -3.22 -1.39 2.12
C ILE A 52 -3.31 -0.76 0.73
N GLY A 53 -4.09 -1.39 -0.14
CA GLY A 53 -4.15 -1.10 -1.57
C GLY A 53 -3.04 -1.82 -2.31
N ALA A 54 -3.38 -2.98 -2.86
CA ALA A 54 -2.46 -3.81 -3.62
C ALA A 54 -2.35 -3.29 -5.06
N GLY A 55 -3.49 -3.03 -5.69
CA GLY A 55 -3.57 -2.75 -7.12
C GLY A 55 -2.78 -3.79 -7.94
N GLU A 56 -2.21 -3.35 -9.05
CA GLU A 56 -1.39 -4.22 -9.91
C GLU A 56 0.11 -4.12 -9.61
N ASP A 57 0.49 -3.47 -8.50
CA ASP A 57 1.87 -3.32 -8.07
C ASP A 57 2.04 -3.56 -6.55
N ILE A 58 2.43 -4.79 -6.23
CA ILE A 58 2.78 -5.23 -4.88
C ILE A 58 4.30 -5.43 -4.74
N SER A 59 5.09 -4.72 -5.54
CA SER A 59 6.56 -4.82 -5.52
C SER A 59 7.14 -4.44 -4.16
N PHE A 60 6.67 -3.36 -3.53
CA PHE A 60 7.09 -3.01 -2.17
C PHE A 60 6.73 -4.10 -1.18
N ASP A 61 5.47 -4.54 -1.18
CA ASP A 61 4.90 -5.55 -0.29
C ASP A 61 5.72 -6.86 -0.32
N THR A 62 6.02 -7.32 -1.53
CA THR A 62 6.78 -8.55 -1.75
C THR A 62 8.25 -8.40 -1.37
N GLU A 63 8.86 -7.24 -1.60
CA GLU A 63 10.23 -6.99 -1.21
C GLU A 63 10.42 -6.91 0.30
N LEU A 64 9.40 -6.50 1.07
CA LEU A 64 9.42 -6.64 2.53
C LEU A 64 9.61 -8.11 2.94
N LYS A 65 8.94 -9.03 2.24
CA LYS A 65 9.10 -10.48 2.48
C LYS A 65 10.46 -10.98 2.01
N VAL A 66 10.96 -10.52 0.86
CA VAL A 66 12.25 -10.98 0.32
C VAL A 66 13.43 -10.51 1.16
N MET A 67 13.44 -9.24 1.56
CA MET A 67 14.58 -8.59 2.19
C MET A 67 14.66 -8.86 3.70
N TYR A 68 13.49 -8.95 4.37
CA TYR A 68 13.43 -9.01 5.83
C TYR A 68 12.78 -10.28 6.37
N ASP A 69 12.22 -11.12 5.49
CA ASP A 69 11.36 -12.25 5.86
C ASP A 69 10.17 -11.84 6.76
N ALA A 70 9.77 -10.57 6.71
CA ALA A 70 8.72 -9.99 7.54
C ALA A 70 7.36 -10.72 7.37
N GLN A 71 6.46 -10.51 8.34
CA GLN A 71 5.09 -10.98 8.28
C GLN A 71 4.24 -9.98 7.49
N VAL A 72 3.96 -10.28 6.22
CA VAL A 72 3.32 -9.36 5.27
C VAL A 72 1.84 -9.69 5.09
N TYR A 73 1.00 -8.67 5.27
CA TYR A 73 -0.44 -8.72 5.07
C TYR A 73 -0.84 -7.67 4.05
N ILE A 74 -1.42 -8.10 2.94
CA ILE A 74 -1.88 -7.23 1.85
C ILE A 74 -3.40 -7.12 1.94
N PHE A 75 -3.94 -5.91 1.95
CA PHE A 75 -5.37 -5.62 2.07
C PHE A 75 -5.86 -4.92 0.81
N ASP A 76 -6.67 -5.63 0.03
CA ASP A 76 -7.30 -5.06 -1.14
C ASP A 76 -8.58 -5.85 -1.49
N PRO A 77 -9.75 -5.21 -1.49
CA PRO A 77 -11.00 -5.87 -1.85
C PRO A 77 -11.26 -5.83 -3.37
N MET A 78 -10.40 -5.19 -4.16
CA MET A 78 -10.63 -4.95 -5.58
C MET A 78 -10.19 -6.15 -6.44
N PRO A 79 -10.96 -6.51 -7.48
CA PRO A 79 -10.62 -7.60 -8.40
C PRO A 79 -9.23 -7.45 -9.02
N GLU A 80 -8.80 -6.24 -9.33
CA GLU A 80 -7.49 -5.93 -9.91
C GLU A 80 -6.36 -6.43 -9.00
N GLY A 81 -6.40 -6.06 -7.71
CA GLY A 81 -5.42 -6.51 -6.71
C GLY A 81 -5.46 -8.02 -6.47
N ILE A 82 -6.66 -8.58 -6.36
CA ILE A 82 -6.85 -10.03 -6.16
C ILE A 82 -6.27 -10.80 -7.35
N ASN A 83 -6.66 -10.42 -8.57
CA ASN A 83 -6.24 -11.08 -9.80
C ASN A 83 -4.73 -10.97 -10.01
N HIS A 84 -4.14 -9.81 -9.70
CA HIS A 84 -2.70 -9.62 -9.80
C HIS A 84 -1.92 -10.53 -8.84
N PHE A 85 -2.38 -10.63 -7.58
CA PHE A 85 -1.77 -11.55 -6.61
C PHE A 85 -1.90 -13.02 -7.03
N GLN A 86 -3.07 -13.44 -7.54
CA GLN A 86 -3.25 -14.80 -8.07
C GLN A 86 -2.37 -15.06 -9.29
N LYS A 87 -2.26 -14.09 -10.21
CA LYS A 87 -1.38 -14.17 -11.38
C LYS A 87 0.07 -14.37 -10.96
N LEU A 88 0.55 -13.64 -9.95
CA LEU A 88 1.89 -13.83 -9.40
C LEU A 88 2.07 -15.24 -8.84
N LYS A 89 1.12 -15.74 -8.02
CA LYS A 89 1.15 -17.11 -7.47
C LYS A 89 1.25 -18.16 -8.57
N GLU A 90 0.43 -18.04 -9.60
CA GLU A 90 0.47 -18.97 -10.73
C GLU A 90 1.80 -18.95 -11.49
N HIS A 91 2.36 -17.76 -11.73
CA HIS A 91 3.64 -17.61 -12.42
C HIS A 91 4.77 -18.23 -11.60
N THR A 92 4.85 -17.88 -10.31
CA THR A 92 5.86 -18.42 -9.38
C THR A 92 5.80 -19.95 -9.30
N LYS A 93 4.60 -20.53 -9.18
CA LYS A 93 4.40 -21.99 -9.15
C LYS A 93 4.83 -22.68 -10.46
N LYS A 94 4.67 -22.00 -11.60
CA LYS A 94 5.10 -22.50 -12.92
C LYS A 94 6.60 -22.23 -13.18
N GLY A 95 7.34 -21.66 -12.23
CA GLY A 95 8.74 -21.25 -12.40
C GLY A 95 8.91 -20.11 -13.42
N LYS A 96 7.85 -19.34 -13.70
CA LYS A 96 7.85 -18.21 -14.61
C LYS A 96 8.03 -16.92 -13.83
N SER A 97 8.84 -16.01 -14.35
CA SER A 97 8.91 -14.64 -13.85
C SER A 97 7.64 -13.87 -14.22
N LEU A 98 7.20 -13.00 -13.31
CA LEU A 98 6.23 -11.95 -13.59
C LEU A 98 6.95 -10.60 -13.52
N THR A 99 6.80 -9.79 -14.57
CA THR A 99 7.36 -8.45 -14.66
C THR A 99 6.21 -7.46 -14.81
N ILE A 100 6.28 -6.37 -14.05
CA ILE A 100 5.36 -5.22 -14.15
C ILE A 100 6.11 -4.03 -14.72
N GLU A 101 5.35 -3.03 -15.18
CA GLU A 101 5.83 -1.77 -15.75
C GLU A 101 6.66 -1.92 -17.04
N PRO A 102 6.13 -1.59 -18.23
CA PRO A 102 6.85 -1.82 -19.49
C PRO A 102 8.05 -0.87 -19.67
N THR A 103 8.04 0.31 -19.06
CA THR A 103 9.06 1.35 -19.26
C THR A 103 10.24 1.23 -18.28
N VAL A 104 9.96 0.87 -17.03
CA VAL A 104 10.93 0.68 -15.95
C VAL A 104 10.62 -0.65 -15.25
N PRO A 105 10.96 -1.78 -15.90
CA PRO A 105 10.44 -3.08 -15.48
C PRO A 105 10.92 -3.49 -14.10
N PHE A 106 9.98 -3.97 -13.29
CA PHE A 106 10.26 -4.66 -12.03
C PHE A 106 9.84 -6.12 -12.15
N THR A 107 10.78 -7.03 -11.86
CA THR A 107 10.52 -8.48 -11.90
C THR A 107 10.46 -9.04 -10.49
N TYR A 108 9.33 -9.65 -10.14
CA TYR A 108 9.16 -10.30 -8.84
C TYR A 108 10.16 -11.44 -8.66
N ARG A 109 10.72 -11.55 -7.45
CA ARG A 109 11.84 -12.46 -7.15
C ARG A 109 11.62 -13.36 -5.93
N LEU A 110 10.37 -13.52 -5.47
CA LEU A 110 10.07 -14.41 -4.35
C LEU A 110 10.07 -15.88 -4.78
N SER A 111 10.45 -16.75 -3.85
CA SER A 111 10.14 -18.18 -3.93
C SER A 111 8.66 -18.47 -3.68
N GLU A 112 8.18 -19.64 -4.10
CA GLU A 112 6.82 -20.12 -3.81
C GLU A 112 6.53 -20.10 -2.30
N LYS A 113 7.46 -20.61 -1.48
CA LYS A 113 7.34 -20.59 -0.01
C LYS A 113 7.18 -19.18 0.57
N GLN A 114 7.95 -18.21 0.06
CA GLN A 114 7.85 -16.83 0.52
C GLN A 114 6.50 -16.21 0.15
N LEU A 115 6.03 -16.48 -1.07
CA LEU A 115 4.75 -15.98 -1.55
C LEU A 115 3.55 -16.62 -0.83
N GLU A 116 3.62 -17.91 -0.50
CA GLU A 116 2.62 -18.60 0.30
C GLU A 116 2.52 -18.08 1.74
N ALA A 117 3.63 -17.53 2.26
CA ALA A 117 3.66 -16.91 3.59
C ALA A 117 3.11 -15.48 3.62
N ILE A 118 2.79 -14.88 2.47
CA ILE A 118 2.10 -13.59 2.40
C ILE A 118 0.59 -13.82 2.54
N THR A 119 -0.03 -13.11 3.47
CA THR A 119 -1.49 -13.18 3.67
C THR A 119 -2.17 -12.09 2.85
N PHE A 120 -2.96 -12.47 1.84
CA PHE A 120 -3.82 -11.54 1.10
C PHE A 120 -5.22 -11.54 1.72
N VAL A 121 -5.70 -10.36 2.11
CA VAL A 121 -6.99 -10.14 2.76
C VAL A 121 -7.87 -9.35 1.80
N GLU A 122 -8.92 -9.99 1.31
CA GLU A 122 -9.89 -9.42 0.36
C GLU A 122 -10.89 -8.46 1.06
N ILE A 123 -10.40 -7.61 1.95
CA ILE A 123 -11.16 -6.61 2.71
C ILE A 123 -10.39 -5.30 2.68
N GLY A 124 -11.07 -4.22 2.28
CA GLY A 124 -10.50 -2.87 2.30
C GLY A 124 -10.46 -2.28 3.70
N VAL A 125 -9.51 -1.39 3.96
CA VAL A 125 -9.43 -0.67 5.24
C VAL A 125 -10.29 0.59 5.19
N TRP A 126 -11.21 0.72 6.14
CA TRP A 126 -12.18 1.82 6.19
C TRP A 126 -12.55 2.24 7.63
N ASP A 127 -13.40 3.26 7.77
CA ASP A 127 -13.79 3.83 9.07
C ASP A 127 -14.86 3.02 9.84
N LYS A 128 -15.44 2.00 9.21
CA LYS A 128 -16.44 1.09 9.78
C LYS A 128 -16.55 -0.19 8.97
N LYS A 129 -17.01 -1.27 9.61
CA LYS A 129 -17.38 -2.52 8.93
C LYS A 129 -18.62 -2.31 8.08
N THR A 130 -18.51 -2.45 6.76
CA THR A 130 -19.63 -2.32 5.82
C THR A 130 -19.25 -2.85 4.44
N ASN A 131 -20.18 -2.83 3.49
CA ASN A 131 -19.87 -2.98 2.07
C ASN A 131 -19.95 -1.58 1.44
N LEU A 132 -18.96 -1.21 0.64
CA LEU A 132 -18.96 0.04 -0.11
C LEU A 132 -19.08 -0.24 -1.60
N LYS A 133 -19.71 0.71 -2.31
CA LYS A 133 -19.76 0.73 -3.76
C LYS A 133 -18.49 1.41 -4.29
N PHE A 134 -17.75 0.70 -5.12
CA PHE A 134 -16.60 1.20 -5.87
C PHE A 134 -17.01 1.30 -7.33
N PHE A 135 -17.01 2.51 -7.86
CA PHE A 135 -17.51 2.83 -9.20
C PHE A 135 -16.43 2.59 -10.24
N ALA A 136 -16.82 1.99 -11.35
CA ALA A 136 -15.94 1.71 -12.47
C ALA A 136 -15.64 3.00 -13.26
N PRO A 137 -14.40 3.18 -13.75
CA PRO A 137 -14.10 4.25 -14.68
C PRO A 137 -14.88 4.11 -15.99
N GLU A 138 -15.29 5.22 -16.59
CA GLU A 138 -15.95 5.21 -17.91
C GLU A 138 -14.99 4.84 -19.06
N ARG A 139 -13.68 4.89 -18.81
CA ARG A 139 -12.66 4.57 -19.80
C ARG A 139 -11.99 3.25 -19.45
N ASP A 140 -11.87 2.38 -20.46
CA ASP A 140 -11.21 1.08 -20.36
C ASP A 140 -9.72 1.16 -19.97
N ASP A 141 -9.07 2.33 -20.12
CA ASP A 141 -7.65 2.54 -19.85
C ASP A 141 -7.34 3.14 -18.46
N TYR A 142 -8.33 3.24 -17.58
CA TYR A 142 -8.12 3.74 -16.21
C TYR A 142 -8.01 2.59 -15.21
N ALA A 143 -7.03 2.72 -14.30
CA ALA A 143 -6.44 1.58 -13.61
C ALA A 143 -7.29 0.92 -12.52
N SER A 144 -8.32 1.59 -11.97
CA SER A 144 -9.07 0.98 -10.86
C SER A 144 -10.46 1.59 -10.61
N HIS A 145 -11.30 0.79 -9.93
CA HIS A 145 -12.56 1.23 -9.35
C HIS A 145 -12.34 2.16 -8.15
N SER A 146 -13.20 3.19 -8.01
CA SER A 146 -13.02 4.23 -6.98
C SER A 146 -14.29 4.46 -6.16
N LEU A 147 -14.12 4.76 -4.87
CA LEU A 147 -15.24 5.19 -4.01
C LEU A 147 -15.75 6.60 -4.37
N TYR A 148 -14.86 7.46 -4.85
CA TYR A 148 -15.14 8.89 -5.03
C TYR A 148 -15.20 9.34 -6.48
N LEU A 149 -14.50 8.65 -7.38
CA LEU A 149 -14.54 8.94 -8.81
C LEU A 149 -15.67 8.17 -9.48
N PHE A 150 -16.11 8.63 -10.65
CA PHE A 150 -17.01 7.92 -11.55
C PHE A 150 -18.40 7.57 -11.02
N GLN A 151 -18.87 8.25 -9.97
CA GLN A 151 -20.22 8.02 -9.42
C GLN A 151 -21.34 8.23 -10.47
N GLU A 152 -21.06 9.02 -11.50
CA GLU A 152 -21.95 9.29 -12.65
C GLU A 152 -22.15 8.05 -13.55
N SER A 153 -21.19 7.13 -13.61
CA SER A 153 -21.24 5.96 -14.51
C SER A 153 -22.35 4.96 -14.11
N ASN A 154 -22.80 5.00 -12.85
CA ASN A 154 -23.72 4.04 -12.22
C ASN A 154 -23.26 2.56 -12.26
N GLU A 155 -22.11 2.24 -12.85
CA GLU A 155 -21.50 0.92 -12.81
C GLU A 155 -20.58 0.83 -11.58
N TYR A 156 -20.83 -0.16 -10.74
CA TYR A 156 -20.08 -0.34 -9.50
C TYR A 156 -19.95 -1.81 -9.10
N ILE A 157 -18.92 -2.09 -8.32
CA ILE A 157 -18.80 -3.32 -7.54
C ILE A 157 -19.02 -3.00 -6.05
N GLU A 158 -19.62 -3.94 -5.33
CA GLU A 158 -19.72 -3.86 -3.87
C GLU A 158 -18.62 -4.72 -3.26
N ALA A 159 -17.81 -4.13 -2.37
CA ALA A 159 -16.70 -4.82 -1.76
C ALA A 159 -16.65 -4.57 -0.24
N PRO A 160 -16.26 -5.60 0.54
CA PRO A 160 -16.25 -5.50 1.99
C PRO A 160 -15.10 -4.60 2.46
N VAL A 161 -15.41 -3.78 3.46
CA VAL A 161 -14.42 -2.97 4.15
C VAL A 161 -14.60 -3.07 5.67
N ASP A 162 -13.50 -2.91 6.41
CA ASP A 162 -13.52 -2.94 7.87
C ASP A 162 -12.50 -1.99 8.48
N ARG A 163 -12.66 -1.70 9.77
CA ARG A 163 -11.69 -0.93 10.55
C ARG A 163 -10.40 -1.69 10.67
N LEU A 164 -9.28 -0.96 10.54
CA LEU A 164 -7.95 -1.48 10.85
C LEU A 164 -7.91 -2.19 12.22
N SER A 165 -8.53 -1.62 13.25
CA SER A 165 -8.59 -2.23 14.59
C SER A 165 -9.32 -3.59 14.61
N ASN A 166 -10.31 -3.79 13.76
CA ASN A 166 -11.02 -5.06 13.66
C ASN A 166 -10.19 -6.08 12.88
N LEU A 167 -9.51 -5.64 11.82
CA LEU A 167 -8.59 -6.47 11.04
C LEU A 167 -7.39 -6.93 11.88
N MET A 168 -6.81 -6.04 12.69
CA MET A 168 -5.77 -6.40 13.66
C MET A 168 -6.26 -7.45 14.65
N LYS A 169 -7.45 -7.27 15.24
CA LYS A 169 -8.05 -8.28 16.14
C LYS A 169 -8.31 -9.61 15.44
N MET A 170 -8.81 -9.58 14.21
CA MET A 170 -9.05 -10.75 13.39
C MET A 170 -7.76 -11.53 13.11
N LEU A 171 -6.65 -10.82 12.87
CA LEU A 171 -5.33 -11.40 12.61
C LEU A 171 -4.54 -11.69 13.89
N GLY A 172 -5.05 -11.31 15.07
CA GLY A 172 -4.39 -11.55 16.36
C GLY A 172 -3.24 -10.61 16.67
N HIS A 173 -3.17 -9.43 16.03
CA HIS A 173 -2.09 -8.46 16.21
C HIS A 173 -2.48 -7.35 17.17
N SER A 174 -1.55 -6.97 18.05
CA SER A 174 -1.67 -5.81 18.95
C SER A 174 -0.88 -4.58 18.46
N SER A 175 0.04 -4.75 17.52
CA SER A 175 0.87 -3.69 16.96
C SER A 175 1.19 -3.96 15.48
N ILE A 176 1.59 -2.91 14.77
CA ILE A 176 2.05 -2.94 13.38
C ILE A 176 3.36 -2.15 13.31
N ASP A 177 4.37 -2.69 12.62
CA ASP A 177 5.67 -2.04 12.47
C ASP A 177 5.71 -1.12 11.25
N VAL A 178 5.06 -1.51 10.16
CA VAL A 178 4.95 -0.71 8.92
C VAL A 178 3.54 -0.77 8.37
N VAL A 179 3.02 0.39 7.96
CA VAL A 179 1.79 0.53 7.18
C VAL A 179 2.13 1.21 5.85
N LYS A 180 2.01 0.49 4.73
CA LYS A 180 1.88 1.08 3.38
C LYS A 180 0.41 1.42 3.17
N LEU A 181 0.14 2.62 2.67
CA LEU A 181 -1.21 3.09 2.38
C LEU A 181 -1.26 3.71 0.99
N GLU A 182 -1.76 2.95 0.02
CA GLU A 182 -1.95 3.35 -1.36
C GLU A 182 -3.41 3.09 -1.76
N ILE A 183 -4.30 3.98 -1.33
CA ILE A 183 -5.69 3.87 -1.78
C ILE A 183 -6.13 5.17 -2.42
N GLU A 184 -6.71 5.05 -3.61
CA GLU A 184 -7.23 6.19 -4.34
C GLU A 184 -8.39 6.83 -3.56
N GLY A 185 -8.33 8.16 -3.41
CA GLY A 185 -9.39 8.92 -2.75
C GLY A 185 -9.41 8.83 -1.23
N LEU A 186 -8.38 8.30 -0.54
CA LEU A 186 -8.32 8.37 0.92
C LEU A 186 -8.40 9.83 1.40
N SER A 187 -9.42 10.16 2.19
CA SER A 187 -9.48 11.48 2.82
C SER A 187 -8.54 11.55 4.02
N ILE A 188 -7.97 12.73 4.29
CA ILE A 188 -7.16 13.02 5.49
C ILE A 188 -7.89 12.60 6.78
N GLN A 189 -9.23 12.65 6.77
CA GLN A 189 -10.06 12.26 7.91
C GLN A 189 -9.98 10.77 8.22
N LEU A 190 -9.86 9.92 7.21
CA LEU A 190 -9.66 8.47 7.39
C LEU A 190 -8.26 8.20 7.95
N LEU A 191 -7.22 8.85 7.43
CA LEU A 191 -5.86 8.76 7.98
C LEU A 191 -5.81 9.14 9.47
N ILE A 192 -6.44 10.26 9.84
CA ILE A 192 -6.52 10.69 11.24
C ILE A 192 -7.22 9.64 12.12
N ARG A 193 -8.24 8.96 11.60
CA ARG A 193 -8.95 7.90 12.34
C ARG A 193 -8.10 6.64 12.50
N LEU A 194 -7.33 6.25 11.48
CA LEU A 194 -6.36 5.15 11.56
C LEU A 194 -5.28 5.42 12.62
N LEU A 195 -4.81 6.66 12.73
CA LEU A 195 -3.80 7.05 13.72
C LEU A 195 -4.35 7.19 15.15
N ARG A 196 -5.67 7.24 15.32
CA ARG A 196 -6.34 7.42 16.63
C ARG A 196 -6.85 6.13 17.24
N THR A 197 -6.78 5.00 16.54
CA THR A 197 -7.10 3.69 17.10
C THR A 197 -5.94 3.19 17.96
N ASN A 198 -5.87 3.69 19.19
CA ASN A 198 -5.23 3.05 20.34
C ASN A 198 -6.32 2.67 21.35
#